data_AF-A0A2J0KWZ6-F1
#
_entry.id   AF-A0A2J0KWZ6-F1
#
_cell.length_a   1.000
_cell.length_b   1.000
_cell.length_c   1.000
_cell.angle_alpha   90.00
_cell.angle_beta   90.00
_cell.angle_gamma   90.00
#
_symmetry.space_group_name_H-M   'P 1'
#
loop_
_entity.id
_entity.type
_entity.pdbx_description
1 polymer ?
#
loop_
_entity_poly.entity_id
_entity_poly.type
_entity_poly.pdbx_seq_one_letter_code
_entity_poly.pdbx_strand_id
1 'polypeptide(L)'
;MVQVETGMSQGDVAKLLQRHRYLGLPVVDQAQRLVGVISADSVLEAVEEKAADTIAKIVGTSSEEVKTRSIAVVMRLRLPWLLVSIASGLLCALLLGFFQDNLQTIAVLFLFVPVVLGLSESTGVQGATIAIRNITLGHVSIKDLGRLFFREVIVGVFIGIVCGTIVGTFAYLWQKNNLLGAALGGSMTLAIIISGLIGFLLPLLFQRFKIDPAIASGPLVLAICDLQTLVVYFGISLAVLAKS
;
A
#
# COMPACT_ATOMS: atom_id res chain seq x y z
N MET A 1 20.82 30.20 -20.20
CA MET A 1 20.20 30.42 -18.88
C MET A 1 19.12 29.36 -18.72
N VAL A 2 19.12 28.59 -17.63
CA VAL A 2 18.07 27.59 -17.40
C VAL A 2 16.80 28.32 -16.97
N GLN A 3 15.66 27.99 -17.57
CA GLN A 3 14.35 28.61 -17.34
C GLN A 3 13.32 27.50 -17.09
N VAL A 4 12.22 27.83 -16.43
CA VAL A 4 11.11 26.89 -16.18
C VAL A 4 9.81 27.43 -16.75
N GLU A 5 9.00 26.55 -17.33
CA GLU A 5 7.69 26.93 -17.88
C GLU A 5 6.61 26.86 -16.79
N THR A 6 5.53 27.64 -16.94
CA THR A 6 4.40 27.69 -16.00
C THR A 6 3.70 26.34 -15.74
N GLY A 7 3.88 25.35 -16.62
CA GLY A 7 3.29 24.01 -16.49
C GLY A 7 4.20 22.95 -15.86
N MET A 8 5.45 23.29 -15.51
CA MET A 8 6.39 22.31 -14.94
C MET A 8 6.00 21.90 -13.51
N SER A 9 6.20 20.62 -13.18
CA SER A 9 5.92 20.14 -11.83
C SER A 9 6.95 20.69 -10.83
N GLN A 10 6.52 20.94 -9.58
CA GLN A 10 7.40 21.41 -8.51
C GLN A 10 8.62 20.48 -8.30
N GLY A 11 8.46 19.17 -8.49
CA GLY A 11 9.55 18.20 -8.37
C GLY A 11 10.60 18.35 -9.47
N ASP A 12 10.20 18.67 -10.70
CA ASP A 12 11.13 18.90 -11.81
C ASP A 12 11.89 20.22 -11.64
N VAL A 13 11.21 21.25 -11.15
CA VAL A 13 11.86 22.52 -10.77
C VAL A 13 12.87 22.30 -9.63
N ALA A 14 12.53 21.51 -8.61
CA ALA A 14 13.43 21.16 -7.51
C ALA A 14 14.69 20.44 -8.02
N LYS A 15 14.54 19.47 -8.94
CA LYS A 15 15.66 18.78 -9.59
C LYS A 15 16.57 19.75 -10.34
N LEU A 16 16.01 20.73 -11.06
CA LEU A 16 16.80 21.74 -11.78
C LEU A 16 17.56 22.67 -10.83
N LEU A 17 16.90 23.19 -9.79
CA LEU A 17 17.53 24.02 -8.76
C LEU A 17 18.68 23.26 -8.08
N GLN A 18 18.45 22.00 -7.70
CA GLN A 18 19.45 21.16 -7.03
C GLN A 18 20.63 20.83 -7.96
N ARG A 19 20.35 20.42 -9.20
CA ARG A 19 21.38 20.03 -10.18
C ARG A 19 22.33 21.18 -10.50
N HIS A 20 21.80 22.39 -10.63
CA HIS A 20 22.57 23.57 -11.01
C HIS A 20 22.96 24.48 -9.84
N ARG A 21 22.55 24.14 -8.61
CA ARG A 21 22.78 24.93 -7.38
C ARG A 21 22.31 26.38 -7.50
N TYR A 22 21.17 26.59 -8.16
CA TYR A 22 20.57 27.91 -8.30
C TYR A 22 19.74 28.26 -7.06
N LEU A 23 19.76 29.54 -6.66
CA LEU A 23 18.91 30.08 -5.61
C LEU A 23 17.50 30.45 -6.10
N GLY A 24 17.32 30.50 -7.42
CA GLY A 24 16.03 30.70 -8.05
C GLY A 24 16.11 30.51 -9.56
N LEU A 25 14.96 30.27 -10.18
CA LEU A 25 14.82 30.09 -11.62
C LEU A 25 13.78 31.06 -12.19
N PRO A 26 14.04 31.70 -13.34
CA PRO A 26 13.04 32.50 -14.03
C PRO A 26 11.93 31.61 -14.59
N VAL A 27 10.68 32.02 -14.37
CA VAL A 27 9.48 31.37 -14.89
C VAL A 27 9.03 32.09 -16.16
N VAL A 28 8.87 31.35 -17.26
CA VAL A 28 8.43 31.89 -18.55
C VAL A 28 7.09 31.29 -19.00
N ASP A 29 6.33 32.07 -19.76
CA ASP A 29 5.11 31.58 -20.42
C ASP A 29 5.40 30.91 -21.78
N GLN A 30 4.37 30.41 -22.45
CA GLN A 30 4.49 29.77 -23.78
C GLN A 30 5.04 30.71 -24.85
N ALA A 31 4.94 32.02 -24.66
CA ALA A 31 5.50 33.04 -25.55
C ALA A 31 6.93 33.46 -25.16
N GLN A 32 7.59 32.71 -24.27
CA GLN A 32 8.95 32.97 -23.75
C GLN A 32 9.08 34.32 -23.03
N ARG A 33 7.98 34.85 -22.48
CA ARG A 33 8.00 36.07 -21.68
C ARG A 33 8.24 35.71 -20.22
N LEU A 34 9.12 36.47 -19.56
CA LEU A 34 9.33 36.33 -18.12
C LEU A 34 8.07 36.74 -17.37
N VAL A 35 7.47 35.80 -16.65
CA VAL A 35 6.25 36.01 -15.86
C VAL A 35 6.49 35.95 -14.37
N GLY A 36 7.66 35.47 -13.93
CA GLY A 36 8.02 35.45 -12.51
C GLY A 36 9.37 34.82 -12.24
N VAL A 37 9.68 34.63 -10.96
CA VAL A 37 10.85 33.91 -10.47
C VAL A 37 10.40 32.97 -9.36
N ILE A 38 10.89 31.73 -9.38
CA ILE A 38 10.67 30.77 -8.30
C ILE A 38 11.96 30.62 -7.50
N SER A 39 11.87 30.85 -6.19
CA SER A 39 13.01 30.76 -5.25
C SER A 39 13.22 29.34 -4.77
N ALA A 40 14.47 28.99 -4.45
CA ALA A 40 14.82 27.69 -3.90
C ALA A 40 14.07 27.40 -2.58
N ASP A 41 13.93 28.42 -1.71
CA ASP A 41 13.21 28.30 -0.43
C ASP A 41 11.74 27.93 -0.62
N SER A 42 11.05 28.58 -1.56
CA SER A 42 9.64 28.29 -1.86
C SER A 42 9.44 26.89 -2.45
N VAL A 43 10.41 26.40 -3.23
CA VAL A 43 10.38 25.02 -3.73
C VAL A 43 10.64 24.02 -2.60
N LEU A 44 11.55 24.34 -1.67
CA LEU A 44 11.82 23.50 -0.52
C LEU A 44 10.56 23.35 0.35
N GLU A 45 9.90 24.45 0.71
CA GLU A 45 8.65 24.43 1.48
C GLU A 45 7.56 23.60 0.79
N ALA A 46 7.39 23.77 -0.52
CA ALA A 46 6.40 23.00 -1.28
C ALA A 46 6.70 21.50 -1.32
N VAL A 47 7.98 21.11 -1.42
CA VAL A 47 8.40 19.71 -1.37
C VAL A 47 8.15 19.11 0.01
N GLU A 48 8.45 19.85 1.09
CA GLU A 48 8.20 19.43 2.47
C GLU A 48 6.70 19.24 2.75
N GLU A 49 5.86 20.20 2.33
CA GLU A 49 4.40 20.11 2.50
C GLU A 49 3.82 18.90 1.75
N LYS A 50 4.26 18.67 0.51
CA LYS A 50 3.82 17.50 -0.27
C LYS A 50 4.28 16.18 0.34
N ALA A 51 5.47 16.12 0.90
CA ALA A 51 5.96 14.95 1.62
C ALA A 51 5.12 14.68 2.88
N ALA A 52 4.82 15.72 3.65
CA ALA A 52 3.96 15.62 4.83
C ALA A 52 2.54 15.15 4.48
N ASP A 53 1.96 15.69 3.41
CA ASP A 53 0.65 15.28 2.90
C ASP A 53 0.63 13.81 2.43
N THR A 54 1.69 13.36 1.78
CA THR A 54 1.84 11.95 1.37
C THR A 54 1.88 11.03 2.58
N ILE A 55 2.68 11.37 3.61
CA ILE A 55 2.77 10.61 4.86
C ILE A 55 1.41 10.56 5.58
N ALA A 56 0.71 11.69 5.65
CA ALA A 56 -0.61 11.77 6.24
C ALA A 56 -1.61 10.83 5.54
N LYS A 57 -1.63 10.85 4.21
CA LYS A 57 -2.52 9.98 3.40
C LYS A 57 -2.20 8.49 3.56
N ILE A 58 -0.93 8.10 3.70
CA ILE A 58 -0.52 6.72 3.96
C ILE A 58 -1.16 6.17 5.25
N VAL A 59 -1.37 7.01 6.27
CA VAL A 59 -1.96 6.59 7.55
C VAL A 59 -3.48 6.84 7.61
N GLY A 60 -4.09 7.32 6.52
CA GLY A 60 -5.52 7.61 6.47
C GLY A 60 -5.89 8.92 7.18
N THR A 61 -5.05 9.95 7.05
CA THR A 61 -5.36 11.32 7.49
C THR A 61 -4.93 12.36 6.44
N SER A 62 -4.99 13.64 6.79
CA SER A 62 -4.63 14.79 5.95
C SER A 62 -3.59 15.66 6.66
N SER A 63 -2.69 16.28 5.90
CA SER A 63 -1.74 17.26 6.44
C SER A 63 -2.43 18.47 7.08
N GLU A 64 -3.69 18.77 6.72
CA GLU A 64 -4.51 19.79 7.36
C GLU A 64 -4.77 19.51 8.85
N GLU A 65 -4.72 18.24 9.26
CA GLU A 65 -4.90 17.86 10.67
C GLU A 65 -3.83 18.50 11.56
N VAL A 66 -2.59 18.63 11.07
CA VAL A 66 -1.46 19.21 11.82
C VAL A 66 -1.64 20.72 12.02
N LYS A 67 -2.40 21.38 11.13
CA LYS A 67 -2.59 22.84 11.12
C LYS A 67 -3.80 23.29 11.96
N THR A 68 -4.63 22.37 12.44
CA THR A 68 -5.88 22.69 13.15
C THR A 68 -5.86 22.23 14.61
N ARG A 69 -6.45 23.03 15.50
CA ARG A 69 -6.74 22.63 16.90
C ARG A 69 -8.19 22.18 17.10
N SER A 70 -9.01 22.22 16.05
CA SER A 70 -10.44 21.93 16.15
C SER A 70 -10.72 20.44 16.09
N ILE A 71 -11.27 19.89 17.18
CA ILE A 71 -11.68 18.49 17.28
C ILE A 71 -12.66 18.11 16.17
N ALA A 72 -13.59 19.02 15.83
CA ALA A 72 -14.59 18.77 14.78
C ALA A 72 -13.97 18.62 13.39
N VAL A 73 -12.89 19.35 13.10
CA VAL A 73 -12.17 19.24 11.82
C VAL A 73 -11.42 17.91 11.77
N VAL A 74 -10.69 17.54 12.82
CA VAL A 74 -9.97 16.26 12.91
C VAL A 74 -10.93 15.07 12.72
N MET A 75 -12.09 15.09 13.38
CA MET A 75 -13.09 14.03 13.22
C MET A 75 -13.57 13.92 11.77
N ARG A 76 -13.86 15.04 11.10
CA ARG A 76 -14.30 15.04 9.69
C ARG A 76 -13.24 14.54 8.73
N LEU A 77 -11.95 14.72 9.05
CA LEU A 77 -10.85 14.21 8.24
C LEU A 77 -10.66 12.69 8.41
N ARG A 78 -10.82 12.17 9.63
CA ARG A 78 -10.57 10.75 9.94
C ARG A 78 -11.78 9.84 9.70
N LEU A 79 -12.99 10.32 9.98
CA LEU A 79 -14.21 9.49 9.96
C LEU A 79 -14.48 8.83 8.60
N PRO A 80 -14.30 9.50 7.44
CA PRO A 80 -14.49 8.85 6.14
C PRO A 80 -13.60 7.61 5.95
N TRP A 81 -12.34 7.69 6.36
CA TRP A 81 -11.40 6.58 6.28
C TRP A 81 -11.77 5.43 7.23
N LEU A 82 -12.21 5.76 8.45
CA LEU A 82 -12.70 4.77 9.40
C LEU A 82 -13.98 4.08 8.93
N LEU A 83 -14.87 4.80 8.25
CA LEU A 83 -16.08 4.22 7.65
C LEU A 83 -15.72 3.23 6.54
N VAL A 84 -14.68 3.50 5.75
CA VAL A 84 -14.14 2.54 4.76
C VAL A 84 -13.62 1.28 5.46
N SER A 85 -12.87 1.43 6.56
CA SER A 85 -12.40 0.28 7.36
C SER A 85 -13.56 -0.52 7.96
N ILE A 86 -14.60 0.14 8.48
CA ILE A 86 -15.81 -0.53 8.99
C ILE A 86 -16.50 -1.30 7.85
N ALA A 87 -16.71 -0.66 6.70
CA ALA A 87 -17.35 -1.30 5.56
C ALA A 87 -16.56 -2.53 5.09
N SER A 88 -15.22 -2.43 5.04
CA SER A 88 -14.34 -3.55 4.72
C SER A 88 -14.45 -4.68 5.73
N GLY A 89 -14.40 -4.37 7.03
CA GLY A 89 -14.52 -5.36 8.09
C GLY A 89 -15.86 -6.08 8.06
N LEU A 90 -16.95 -5.36 7.77
CA LEU A 90 -18.27 -5.96 7.57
C LEU A 90 -18.30 -6.88 6.34
N LEU A 91 -17.66 -6.48 5.23
CA LEU A 91 -17.56 -7.33 4.05
C LEU A 91 -16.72 -8.58 4.32
N CYS A 92 -15.64 -8.47 5.09
CA CYS A 92 -14.86 -9.61 5.56
C CYS A 92 -15.71 -10.55 6.42
N ALA A 93 -16.52 -10.02 7.34
CA ALA A 93 -17.44 -10.82 8.15
C ALA A 93 -18.47 -11.57 7.31
N LEU A 94 -19.04 -10.93 6.28
CA LEU A 94 -19.93 -11.57 5.31
C LEU A 94 -19.20 -12.67 4.51
N LEU A 95 -17.97 -12.41 4.06
CA LEU A 95 -17.16 -13.41 3.36
C LEU A 95 -16.89 -14.64 4.22
N LEU A 96 -16.57 -14.43 5.50
CA LEU A 96 -16.37 -15.51 6.47
C LEU A 96 -17.65 -16.33 6.69
N GLY A 97 -18.83 -15.71 6.56
CA GLY A 97 -20.13 -16.38 6.59
C GLY A 97 -20.25 -17.50 5.56
N PHE A 98 -19.71 -17.32 4.35
CA PHE A 98 -19.75 -18.35 3.29
C PHE A 98 -18.90 -19.58 3.61
N PHE A 99 -17.96 -19.47 4.54
CA PHE A 99 -17.13 -20.59 4.94
C PHE A 99 -17.71 -21.36 6.12
N GLN A 100 -18.79 -20.92 6.78
CA GLN A 100 -19.23 -21.49 8.06
C GLN A 100 -19.67 -22.96 8.03
N ASP A 101 -20.00 -23.53 6.87
CA ASP A 101 -20.57 -24.89 6.77
C ASP A 101 -19.62 -26.04 7.19
N ASN A 102 -18.30 -25.78 7.38
CA ASN A 102 -17.30 -26.77 7.82
C ASN A 102 -16.72 -26.47 9.23
N LEU A 103 -17.60 -26.34 10.23
CA LEU A 103 -17.31 -25.77 11.55
C LEU A 103 -16.06 -26.27 12.31
N GLN A 104 -15.78 -27.58 12.34
CA GLN A 104 -14.72 -28.10 13.22
C GLN A 104 -13.30 -27.75 12.73
N THR A 105 -13.03 -27.94 11.44
CA THR A 105 -11.73 -27.61 10.84
C THR A 105 -11.54 -26.09 10.72
N ILE A 106 -12.63 -25.37 10.51
CA ILE A 106 -12.63 -23.92 10.33
C ILE A 106 -12.40 -23.17 11.64
N ALA A 107 -12.87 -23.69 12.76
CA ALA A 107 -12.64 -23.10 14.08
C ALA A 107 -11.14 -22.88 14.35
N VAL A 108 -10.28 -23.83 13.95
CA VAL A 108 -8.84 -23.69 14.09
C VAL A 108 -8.28 -22.64 13.13
N LEU A 109 -8.72 -22.63 11.87
CA LEU A 109 -8.26 -21.64 10.88
C LEU A 109 -8.54 -20.21 11.33
N PHE A 110 -9.66 -19.97 12.02
CA PHE A 110 -10.02 -18.68 12.61
C PHE A 110 -9.01 -18.18 13.65
N LEU A 111 -8.40 -19.07 14.44
CA LEU A 111 -7.40 -18.69 15.45
C LEU A 111 -6.14 -18.07 14.82
N PHE A 112 -5.88 -18.36 13.56
CA PHE A 112 -4.71 -17.85 12.83
C PHE A 112 -5.01 -16.62 11.97
N VAL A 113 -6.29 -16.24 11.81
CA VAL A 113 -6.70 -15.07 11.02
C VAL A 113 -5.94 -13.80 11.43
N PRO A 114 -5.78 -13.45 12.71
CA PRO A 114 -5.04 -12.23 13.09
C PRO A 114 -3.60 -12.21 12.59
N VAL A 115 -2.91 -13.36 12.63
CA VAL A 115 -1.52 -13.47 12.19
C VAL A 115 -1.41 -13.38 10.67
N VAL A 116 -2.32 -14.06 9.95
CA VAL A 116 -2.31 -14.08 8.49
C VAL A 116 -2.68 -12.72 7.91
N LEU A 117 -3.69 -12.05 8.48
CA LEU A 117 -4.08 -10.68 8.11
C LEU A 117 -2.93 -9.71 8.37
N GLY A 118 -2.41 -9.66 9.60
CA GLY A 118 -1.38 -8.68 9.96
C GLY A 118 -0.10 -8.79 9.13
N LEU A 119 0.32 -10.01 8.76
CA LEU A 119 1.48 -10.22 7.90
C LEU A 119 1.19 -9.85 6.44
N SER A 120 -0.01 -10.14 5.94
CA SER A 120 -0.42 -9.76 4.59
C SER A 120 -0.53 -8.24 4.48
N GLU A 121 -1.27 -7.59 5.38
CA GLU A 121 -1.39 -6.14 5.48
C GLU A 121 -0.03 -5.44 5.55
N SER A 122 0.89 -5.92 6.40
CA SER A 122 2.24 -5.36 6.52
C SER A 122 2.99 -5.44 5.18
N THR A 123 2.87 -6.55 4.47
CA THR A 123 3.51 -6.76 3.17
C THR A 123 2.87 -5.87 2.09
N GLY A 124 1.55 -5.75 2.09
CA GLY A 124 0.81 -4.87 1.18
C GLY A 124 1.17 -3.40 1.37
N VAL A 125 1.24 -2.91 2.62
CA VAL A 125 1.65 -1.53 2.93
C VAL A 125 3.11 -1.28 2.52
N GLN A 126 4.01 -2.25 2.72
CA GLN A 126 5.40 -2.15 2.25
C GLN A 126 5.47 -2.02 0.72
N GLY A 127 4.76 -2.88 -0.01
CA GLY A 127 4.67 -2.81 -1.47
C GLY A 127 4.11 -1.48 -1.97
N ALA A 128 3.04 -0.99 -1.34
CA ALA A 128 2.41 0.29 -1.68
C ALA A 128 3.34 1.48 -1.42
N THR A 129 4.04 1.48 -0.28
CA THR A 129 5.00 2.52 0.08
C THR A 129 6.15 2.58 -0.94
N ILE A 130 6.68 1.41 -1.34
CA ILE A 130 7.72 1.32 -2.36
C ILE A 130 7.21 1.88 -3.70
N ALA A 131 6.01 1.48 -4.13
CA ALA A 131 5.42 1.95 -5.38
C ALA A 131 5.22 3.47 -5.38
N ILE A 132 4.61 4.04 -4.33
CA ILE A 132 4.40 5.48 -4.19
C ILE A 132 5.72 6.25 -4.22
N ARG A 133 6.73 5.78 -3.48
CA ARG A 133 8.05 6.42 -3.48
C ARG A 133 8.65 6.46 -4.89
N ASN A 134 8.52 5.36 -5.64
CA ASN A 134 9.02 5.28 -7.01
C ASN A 134 8.26 6.24 -7.95
N ILE A 135 6.93 6.32 -7.82
CA ILE A 135 6.09 7.27 -8.56
C ILE A 135 6.51 8.72 -8.26
N THR A 136 6.61 9.07 -6.98
CA THR A 136 6.89 10.46 -6.53
C THR A 136 8.27 10.95 -6.95
N LEU A 137 9.29 10.08 -6.90
CA LEU A 137 10.64 10.46 -7.30
C LEU A 137 10.80 10.56 -8.82
N GLY A 138 9.80 10.13 -9.61
CA GLY A 138 9.85 10.11 -11.07
C GLY A 138 10.92 9.18 -11.62
N HIS A 139 11.23 8.10 -10.89
CA HIS A 139 12.30 7.15 -11.24
C HIS A 139 11.81 5.99 -12.12
N VAL A 140 10.55 5.98 -12.56
CA VAL A 140 9.97 4.80 -13.20
C VAL A 140 9.78 5.03 -14.69
N SER A 141 10.72 4.53 -15.49
CA SER A 141 10.40 4.18 -16.88
C SER A 141 9.53 2.92 -16.89
N ILE A 142 8.68 2.76 -17.90
CA ILE A 142 7.85 1.53 -18.09
C ILE A 142 8.72 0.27 -18.06
N LYS A 143 9.97 0.35 -18.53
CA LYS A 143 10.94 -0.76 -18.50
C LYS A 143 11.40 -1.12 -17.08
N ASP A 144 11.54 -0.14 -16.19
CA ASP A 144 11.95 -0.36 -14.81
C ASP A 144 10.81 -0.97 -13.98
N LEU A 145 9.56 -0.71 -14.37
CA LEU A 145 8.39 -1.21 -13.67
C LEU A 145 8.30 -2.73 -13.66
N GLY A 146 8.59 -3.38 -14.80
CA GLY A 146 8.63 -4.84 -14.88
C GLY A 146 9.71 -5.43 -13.97
N ARG A 147 10.90 -4.82 -13.94
CA ARG A 147 12.01 -5.27 -13.10
C ARG A 147 11.68 -5.13 -11.60
N LEU A 148 11.05 -4.02 -11.22
CA LEU A 148 10.57 -3.80 -9.85
C LEU A 148 9.49 -4.82 -9.48
N PHE A 149 8.54 -5.07 -10.36
CA PHE A 149 7.49 -6.07 -10.15
C PHE A 149 8.08 -7.47 -9.90
N PHE A 150 9.00 -7.94 -10.75
CA PHE A 150 9.64 -9.24 -10.56
C PHE A 150 10.44 -9.31 -9.25
N ARG A 151 11.12 -8.22 -8.87
CA ARG A 151 11.80 -8.15 -7.58
C ARG A 151 10.80 -8.32 -6.43
N GLU A 152 9.64 -7.68 -6.52
CA GLU A 152 8.61 -7.77 -5.47
C GLU A 152 8.00 -9.16 -5.37
N VAL A 153 7.75 -9.83 -6.51
CA VAL A 153 7.34 -11.24 -6.53
C VAL A 153 8.35 -12.11 -5.79
N ILE A 154 9.65 -11.95 -6.08
CA ILE A 154 10.71 -12.75 -5.46
C ILE A 154 10.76 -12.49 -3.95
N VAL A 155 10.76 -11.22 -3.53
CA VAL A 155 10.75 -10.85 -2.11
C VAL A 155 9.52 -11.44 -1.40
N GLY A 156 8.34 -11.29 -1.99
CA GLY A 156 7.09 -11.86 -1.47
C GLY A 156 7.14 -13.38 -1.34
N VAL A 157 7.75 -14.09 -2.31
CA VAL A 157 7.92 -15.54 -2.24
C VAL A 157 8.83 -15.94 -1.07
N PHE A 158 9.97 -15.28 -0.90
CA PHE A 158 10.87 -15.58 0.21
C PHE A 158 10.24 -15.29 1.57
N ILE A 159 9.61 -14.12 1.74
CA ILE A 159 8.93 -13.74 2.98
C ILE A 159 7.76 -14.70 3.24
N GLY A 160 6.95 -14.98 2.23
CA GLY A 160 5.82 -15.90 2.31
C GLY A 160 6.25 -17.29 2.75
N ILE A 161 7.30 -17.87 2.15
CA ILE A 161 7.82 -19.19 2.52
C ILE A 161 8.32 -19.19 3.96
N VAL A 162 9.09 -18.18 4.38
CA VAL A 162 9.63 -18.11 5.75
C VAL A 162 8.49 -18.01 6.76
N CYS A 163 7.58 -17.05 6.59
CA CYS A 163 6.46 -16.84 7.50
C CYS A 163 5.48 -18.03 7.50
N GLY A 164 5.12 -18.54 6.32
CA GLY A 164 4.25 -19.69 6.16
C GLY A 164 4.83 -20.96 6.75
N THR A 165 6.15 -21.18 6.62
CA THR A 165 6.82 -22.33 7.27
C THR A 165 6.81 -22.20 8.79
N ILE A 166 7.08 -21.01 9.33
CA ILE A 166 7.07 -20.78 10.78
C ILE A 166 5.67 -21.04 11.35
N VAL A 167 4.64 -20.41 10.79
CA VAL A 167 3.27 -20.54 11.29
C VAL A 167 2.71 -21.94 11.02
N GLY A 168 2.97 -22.51 9.85
CA GLY A 168 2.57 -23.88 9.51
C GLY A 168 3.21 -24.93 10.41
N THR A 169 4.50 -24.77 10.76
CA THR A 169 5.20 -25.65 11.71
C THR A 169 4.60 -25.51 13.11
N PHE A 170 4.33 -24.29 13.56
CA PHE A 170 3.68 -24.06 14.84
C PHE A 170 2.28 -24.70 14.90
N ALA A 171 1.47 -24.52 13.85
CA ALA A 171 0.15 -25.11 13.75
C ALA A 171 0.20 -26.65 13.75
N TYR A 172 1.18 -27.22 13.04
CA TYR A 172 1.45 -28.66 13.06
C TYR A 172 1.76 -29.16 14.48
N LEU A 173 2.70 -28.52 15.19
CA LEU A 173 3.11 -28.94 16.52
C LEU A 173 1.98 -28.80 17.55
N TRP A 174 1.15 -27.77 17.41
CA TRP A 174 0.05 -27.53 18.34
C TRP A 174 -1.13 -28.48 18.11
N GLN A 175 -1.61 -28.59 16.86
CA GLN A 175 -2.79 -29.40 16.53
C GLN A 175 -2.47 -30.86 16.25
N LYS A 176 -1.18 -31.21 16.16
CA LYS A 176 -0.69 -32.55 15.82
C LYS A 176 -1.28 -33.09 14.51
N ASN A 177 -1.56 -32.20 13.56
CA ASN A 177 -2.15 -32.51 12.26
C ASN A 177 -1.27 -31.96 11.13
N ASN A 178 -0.60 -32.85 10.40
CA ASN A 178 0.31 -32.49 9.30
C ASN A 178 -0.41 -31.75 8.17
N LEU A 179 -1.62 -32.21 7.82
CA LEU A 179 -2.38 -31.65 6.72
C LEU A 179 -2.84 -30.22 7.04
N LEU A 180 -3.26 -29.97 8.29
CA LEU A 180 -3.62 -28.64 8.75
C LEU A 180 -2.42 -27.68 8.71
N GLY A 181 -1.26 -28.11 9.22
CA GLY A 181 -0.04 -27.30 9.19
C GLY A 181 0.40 -26.95 7.76
N ALA A 182 0.37 -27.92 6.85
CA ALA A 182 0.70 -27.69 5.44
C ALA A 182 -0.31 -26.80 4.72
N ALA A 183 -1.61 -27.02 4.94
CA ALA A 183 -2.68 -26.20 4.38
C ALA A 183 -2.55 -24.73 4.81
N LEU A 184 -2.32 -24.51 6.11
CA LEU A 184 -2.17 -23.18 6.70
C LEU A 184 -0.89 -22.48 6.21
N GLY A 185 0.25 -23.16 6.27
CA GLY A 185 1.52 -22.58 5.81
C GLY A 185 1.50 -22.24 4.33
N GLY A 186 0.93 -23.12 3.49
CA GLY A 186 0.81 -22.90 2.05
C GLY A 186 -0.16 -21.79 1.68
N SER A 187 -1.35 -21.76 2.30
CA SER A 187 -2.35 -20.72 2.04
C SER A 187 -1.88 -19.34 2.49
N MET A 188 -1.21 -19.26 3.65
CA MET A 188 -0.59 -18.04 4.15
C MET A 188 0.55 -17.54 3.26
N THR A 189 1.41 -18.44 2.77
CA THR A 189 2.49 -18.10 1.82
C THR A 189 1.91 -17.41 0.59
N LEU A 190 0.87 -17.98 -0.01
CA LEU A 190 0.22 -17.42 -1.19
C LEU A 190 -0.52 -16.11 -0.88
N ALA A 191 -1.17 -16.01 0.28
CA ALA A 191 -1.84 -14.78 0.68
C ALA A 191 -0.86 -13.60 0.80
N ILE A 192 0.31 -13.81 1.43
CA ILE A 192 1.35 -12.79 1.58
C ILE A 192 1.91 -12.35 0.22
N ILE A 193 2.19 -13.31 -0.68
CA ILE A 193 2.69 -13.00 -2.02
C ILE A 193 1.70 -12.12 -2.76
N ILE A 194 0.42 -12.52 -2.80
CA ILE A 194 -0.62 -11.77 -3.53
C ILE A 194 -0.83 -10.39 -2.89
N SER A 195 -0.81 -10.29 -1.56
CA SER A 195 -1.00 -9.03 -0.85
C SER A 195 0.12 -8.03 -1.16
N GLY A 196 1.39 -8.47 -1.17
CA GLY A 196 2.52 -7.63 -1.57
C GLY A 196 2.37 -7.12 -3.02
N LEU A 197 1.92 -7.98 -3.94
CA LEU A 197 1.68 -7.58 -5.32
C LEU A 197 0.53 -6.59 -5.47
N ILE A 198 -0.58 -6.79 -4.75
CA ILE A 198 -1.68 -5.84 -4.72
C ILE A 198 -1.20 -4.50 -4.19
N GLY A 199 -0.47 -4.50 -3.07
CA GLY A 199 0.13 -3.31 -2.49
C GLY A 199 0.99 -2.55 -3.51
N PHE A 200 1.84 -3.24 -4.25
CA PHE A 200 2.69 -2.63 -5.26
C PHE A 200 1.92 -2.11 -6.49
N LEU A 201 0.92 -2.87 -6.97
CA LEU A 201 0.19 -2.55 -8.21
C LEU A 201 -0.88 -1.48 -8.03
N LEU A 202 -1.51 -1.38 -6.86
CA LEU A 202 -2.65 -0.49 -6.65
C LEU A 202 -2.30 1.00 -6.83
N PRO A 203 -1.18 1.53 -6.29
CA PRO A 203 -0.78 2.92 -6.53
C PRO A 203 -0.47 3.21 -8.00
N LEU A 204 0.12 2.25 -8.72
CA LEU A 204 0.42 2.37 -10.15
C LEU A 204 -0.86 2.43 -10.99
N LEU A 205 -1.86 1.63 -10.60
CA LEU A 205 -3.19 1.67 -11.22
C LEU A 205 -3.85 3.03 -11.00
N PHE A 206 -3.77 3.56 -9.78
CA PHE A 206 -4.33 4.87 -9.42
C PHE A 206 -3.67 5.99 -10.24
N GLN A 207 -2.34 5.96 -10.35
CA GLN A 207 -1.59 6.89 -11.20
C GLN A 207 -2.09 6.86 -12.65
N ARG A 208 -2.34 5.66 -13.20
CA ARG A 208 -2.84 5.50 -14.57
C ARG A 208 -4.23 6.11 -14.76
N PHE A 209 -5.08 6.08 -13.74
CA PHE A 209 -6.39 6.72 -13.73
C PHE A 209 -6.37 8.19 -13.27
N LYS A 210 -5.19 8.78 -13.08
CA LYS A 210 -5.01 10.16 -12.56
C LYS A 210 -5.63 10.36 -11.16
N ILE A 211 -5.76 9.29 -10.39
CA ILE A 211 -6.12 9.31 -8.97
C ILE A 211 -4.81 9.42 -8.18
N ASP A 212 -4.82 10.18 -7.08
CA ASP A 212 -3.66 10.31 -6.20
C ASP A 212 -3.20 8.93 -5.69
N PRO A 213 -1.99 8.46 -6.03
CA PRO A 213 -1.47 7.16 -5.61
C PRO A 213 -1.32 7.02 -4.09
N ALA A 214 -1.18 8.13 -3.35
CA ALA A 214 -1.03 8.10 -1.89
C ALA A 214 -2.31 7.63 -1.18
N ILE A 215 -3.46 7.68 -1.86
CA ILE A 215 -4.72 7.13 -1.34
C ILE A 215 -4.68 5.59 -1.31
N ALA A 216 -3.90 4.97 -2.20
CA ALA A 216 -3.78 3.51 -2.35
C ALA A 216 -2.81 2.84 -1.36
N SER A 217 -2.38 3.52 -0.30
CA SER A 217 -1.49 2.98 0.76
C SER A 217 -2.09 3.01 2.16
N GLY A 218 -3.24 3.65 2.32
CA GLY A 218 -3.92 3.77 3.61
C GLY A 218 -4.99 2.72 3.84
N PRO A 219 -6.08 3.07 4.56
CA PRO A 219 -7.15 2.13 4.90
C PRO A 219 -7.77 1.37 3.72
N LEU A 220 -7.68 1.94 2.51
CA LEU A 220 -8.12 1.28 1.29
C LEU A 220 -7.25 0.08 0.90
N VAL A 221 -5.91 0.18 1.02
CA VAL A 221 -5.02 -0.94 0.69
C VAL A 221 -5.20 -2.07 1.70
N LEU A 222 -5.34 -1.72 2.97
CA LEU A 222 -5.61 -2.66 4.06
C LEU A 222 -6.91 -3.40 3.81
N ALA A 223 -8.00 -2.68 3.49
CA ALA A 223 -9.28 -3.26 3.16
C ALA A 223 -9.20 -4.30 2.02
N ILE A 224 -8.50 -3.97 0.93
CA ILE A 224 -8.33 -4.88 -0.20
C ILE A 224 -7.46 -6.08 0.21
N CYS A 225 -6.40 -5.85 0.98
CA CYS A 225 -5.54 -6.91 1.49
C CYS A 225 -6.31 -7.86 2.41
N ASP A 226 -7.18 -7.38 3.29
CA ASP A 226 -8.02 -8.21 4.15
C ASP A 226 -8.89 -9.16 3.33
N LEU A 227 -9.67 -8.61 2.41
CA LEU A 227 -10.60 -9.37 1.57
C LEU A 227 -9.86 -10.43 0.75
N GLN A 228 -8.77 -10.03 0.08
CA GLN A 228 -7.96 -10.96 -0.70
C GLN A 228 -7.33 -12.03 0.19
N THR A 229 -6.81 -11.65 1.36
CA THR A 229 -6.14 -12.56 2.28
C THR A 229 -7.11 -13.61 2.78
N LEU A 230 -8.32 -13.22 3.22
CA LEU A 230 -9.34 -14.16 3.68
C LEU A 230 -9.78 -15.11 2.57
N VAL A 231 -10.03 -14.61 1.36
CA VAL A 231 -10.43 -15.44 0.22
C VAL A 231 -9.36 -16.48 -0.12
N VAL A 232 -8.09 -16.06 -0.21
CA VAL A 232 -6.98 -16.95 -0.53
C VAL A 232 -6.72 -17.94 0.61
N TYR A 233 -6.70 -17.45 1.84
CA TYR A 233 -6.43 -18.24 3.04
C TYR A 233 -7.47 -19.35 3.23
N PHE A 234 -8.75 -18.99 3.31
CA PHE A 234 -9.82 -19.97 3.51
C PHE A 234 -10.05 -20.83 2.26
N GLY A 235 -10.02 -20.23 1.07
CA GLY A 235 -10.22 -20.96 -0.18
C GLY A 235 -9.18 -22.08 -0.39
N ILE A 236 -7.90 -21.78 -0.19
CA ILE A 236 -6.83 -22.77 -0.33
C ILE A 236 -6.85 -23.77 0.82
N SER A 237 -6.99 -23.30 2.07
CA SER A 237 -6.97 -24.20 3.22
C SER A 237 -8.10 -25.22 3.14
N LEU A 238 -9.31 -24.80 2.76
CA LEU A 238 -10.44 -25.70 2.58
C LEU A 238 -10.28 -26.62 1.37
N ALA A 239 -9.74 -26.13 0.25
CA ALA A 239 -9.48 -26.98 -0.91
C ALA A 239 -8.47 -28.10 -0.62
N VAL A 240 -7.47 -27.83 0.24
CA VAL A 240 -6.50 -28.84 0.69
C VAL A 240 -7.14 -29.80 1.69
N LEU A 241 -7.92 -29.29 2.64
CA LEU A 241 -8.52 -30.09 3.71
C LEU A 241 -9.71 -30.95 3.23
N ALA A 242 -10.46 -30.50 2.20
CA ALA A 242 -11.57 -31.24 1.60
C ALA A 242 -11.13 -32.45 0.75
N LYS A 243 -9.84 -32.57 0.44
CA LYS A 243 -9.26 -33.73 -0.26
C LYS A 243 -8.83 -34.87 0.67
N SER A 244 -9.12 -34.76 1.96
CA SER A 244 -8.86 -35.76 3.00
C SER A 244 -10.15 -36.27 3.60
#